data_AF-A0A961KDY9-F1
#
_entry.id   AF-A0A961KDY9-F1
#
_cell.length_a   1.000
_cell.length_b   1.000
_cell.length_c   1.000
_cell.angle_alpha   90.00
_cell.angle_beta   90.00
_cell.angle_gamma   90.00
#
_symmetry.space_group_name_H-M   'P 1'
#
loop_
_entity.id
_entity.type
_entity.pdbx_description
1 polymer ?
#
loop_
_entity_poly.entity_id
_entity_poly.type
_entity_poly.pdbx_seq_one_letter_code
_entity_poly.pdbx_strand_id
1 'polypeptide(L)'
;LGSAALIKVITNMLAFIHLVADGEALMLAKRGGLDLKTAWQAIAASSGTSFVHETEGQLILNGSYDIAFTMDLALKDLGFAMRFGREFGVPLDLASMTEQTFLKGRAAYGGGAQSTQIVKLLEDVLGTDLRAEGFPARLT
;
A
#
# COMPACT_ATOMS: atom_id res chain seq x y z
N LEU A 1 25.26 -8.52 -2.27
CA LEU A 1 23.86 -8.85 -2.65
C LEU A 1 23.85 -9.07 -4.16
N GLY A 2 23.21 -10.14 -4.66
CA GLY A 2 23.12 -10.39 -6.11
C GLY A 2 22.03 -9.54 -6.79
N SER A 3 22.07 -9.43 -8.12
CA SER A 3 21.09 -8.67 -8.93
C SER A 3 19.64 -9.09 -8.69
N ALA A 4 19.40 -10.39 -8.46
CA ALA A 4 18.07 -10.93 -8.12
C ALA A 4 17.49 -10.34 -6.82
N ALA A 5 18.33 -10.04 -5.83
CA ALA A 5 17.88 -9.42 -4.59
C ALA A 5 17.56 -7.92 -4.79
N LEU A 6 18.28 -7.24 -5.67
CA LEU A 6 18.06 -5.81 -5.96
C LEU A 6 16.71 -5.58 -6.66
N ILE A 7 16.43 -6.32 -7.74
CA ILE A 7 15.18 -6.13 -8.48
C ILE A 7 13.95 -6.42 -7.63
N LYS A 8 14.01 -7.44 -6.76
CA LYS A 8 12.94 -7.77 -5.80
C LYS A 8 12.66 -6.63 -4.81
N VAL A 9 13.71 -5.97 -4.33
CA VAL A 9 13.57 -4.79 -3.45
C VAL A 9 12.96 -3.62 -4.20
N ILE A 10 13.34 -3.39 -5.46
CA ILE A 10 12.78 -2.32 -6.30
C ILE A 10 11.29 -2.55 -6.56
N THR A 11 10.89 -3.77 -6.92
CA THR A 11 9.48 -4.08 -7.18
C THR A 11 8.64 -3.94 -5.91
N ASN A 12 9.15 -4.37 -4.75
CA ASN A 12 8.44 -4.22 -3.48
C ASN A 12 8.34 -2.74 -3.06
N MET A 13 9.40 -1.95 -3.27
CA MET A 13 9.35 -0.50 -3.03
C MET A 13 8.22 0.15 -3.85
N LEU A 14 8.10 -0.17 -5.14
CA LEU A 14 7.01 0.34 -5.99
C LEU A 14 5.64 -0.11 -5.47
N ALA A 15 5.49 -1.37 -5.08
CA ALA A 15 4.23 -1.88 -4.53
C ALA A 15 3.80 -1.11 -3.27
N PHE A 16 4.73 -0.86 -2.33
CA PHE A 16 4.41 -0.12 -1.11
C PHE A 16 4.07 1.35 -1.36
N ILE A 17 4.74 2.00 -2.32
CA ILE A 17 4.41 3.37 -2.74
C ILE A 17 2.99 3.38 -3.33
N HIS A 18 2.69 2.47 -4.25
CA HIS A 18 1.35 2.36 -4.84
C HIS A 18 0.28 2.06 -3.79
N LEU A 19 0.58 1.26 -2.77
CA LEU A 19 -0.36 0.92 -1.71
C LEU A 19 -0.77 2.14 -0.87
N VAL A 20 0.20 2.99 -0.51
CA VAL A 20 -0.09 4.24 0.21
C VAL A 20 -0.86 5.20 -0.70
N ALA A 21 -0.41 5.38 -1.94
CA ALA A 21 -1.07 6.26 -2.91
C ALA A 21 -2.51 5.82 -3.23
N ASP A 22 -2.75 4.51 -3.36
CA ASP A 22 -4.06 3.93 -3.62
C ASP A 22 -5.02 4.18 -2.45
N GLY A 23 -4.56 3.96 -1.22
CA GLY A 23 -5.34 4.28 -0.02
C GLY A 23 -5.74 5.76 0.05
N GLU A 24 -4.81 6.68 -0.26
CA GLU A 24 -5.10 8.12 -0.32
C GLU A 24 -6.11 8.46 -1.43
N ALA A 25 -5.95 7.88 -2.63
CA ALA A 25 -6.84 8.10 -3.76
C ALA A 25 -8.27 7.60 -3.47
N LEU A 26 -8.42 6.39 -2.93
CA LEU A 26 -9.71 5.82 -2.54
C LEU A 26 -10.36 6.62 -1.41
N MET A 27 -9.56 7.13 -0.46
CA MET A 27 -10.07 8.02 0.60
C MET A 27 -10.58 9.35 0.06
N LEU A 28 -9.86 9.96 -0.90
CA LEU A 28 -10.34 11.16 -1.59
C LEU A 28 -11.65 10.88 -2.33
N ALA A 29 -11.75 9.76 -3.05
CA ALA A 29 -12.99 9.35 -3.71
C ALA A 29 -14.15 9.22 -2.71
N LYS A 30 -13.93 8.51 -1.59
CA LYS A 30 -14.93 8.32 -0.53
C LYS A 30 -15.39 9.65 0.07
N ARG A 31 -14.44 10.52 0.45
CA ARG A 31 -14.72 11.82 1.07
C ARG A 31 -15.34 12.81 0.07
N GLY A 32 -15.03 12.67 -1.21
CA GLY A 32 -15.66 13.41 -2.30
C GLY A 32 -17.08 12.93 -2.64
N GLY A 33 -17.58 11.88 -1.99
CA GLY A 33 -18.92 11.34 -2.21
C GLY A 33 -19.06 10.41 -3.41
N LEU A 34 -17.95 9.92 -3.97
CA LEU A 34 -17.99 8.91 -5.02
C LEU A 34 -18.30 7.53 -4.44
N ASP A 35 -19.04 6.74 -5.21
CA ASP A 35 -19.17 5.31 -4.95
C ASP A 35 -17.80 4.63 -5.13
N LEU A 36 -17.37 3.87 -4.12
CA LEU A 36 -16.03 3.29 -4.07
C LEU A 36 -15.81 2.21 -5.13
N LYS A 37 -16.85 1.44 -5.48
CA LYS A 37 -16.76 0.43 -6.54
C LYS A 37 -16.58 1.10 -7.90
N THR A 38 -17.34 2.15 -8.16
CA THR A 38 -17.21 2.96 -9.38
C THR A 38 -15.85 3.64 -9.44
N ALA A 39 -15.36 4.19 -8.33
CA ALA A 39 -14.04 4.82 -8.26
C ALA A 39 -12.92 3.81 -8.55
N TRP A 40 -12.99 2.61 -7.96
CA TRP A 40 -12.05 1.53 -8.24
C TRP A 40 -12.06 1.14 -9.73
N GLN A 41 -13.23 0.94 -10.34
CA GLN A 41 -13.33 0.62 -11.77
C GLN A 41 -12.75 1.73 -12.66
N ALA A 42 -13.00 2.99 -12.31
CA ALA A 42 -12.49 4.13 -13.07
C ALA A 42 -10.96 4.26 -12.99
N ILE A 43 -10.37 4.00 -11.81
CA ILE A 43 -8.90 3.99 -11.63
C ILE A 43 -8.29 2.82 -12.38
N ALA A 44 -8.87 1.61 -12.27
CA ALA A 44 -8.41 0.41 -12.99
C ALA A 44 -8.41 0.60 -14.52
N ALA A 45 -9.36 1.36 -15.07
CA ALA A 45 -9.43 1.69 -16.49
C ALA A 45 -8.58 2.91 -16.92
N SER A 46 -7.83 3.51 -16.00
CA SER A 46 -7.07 4.75 -16.19
C SER A 46 -5.55 4.49 -16.18
N SER A 47 -4.78 5.47 -16.65
CA SER A 47 -3.31 5.48 -16.50
C SER A 47 -2.85 5.53 -15.04
N GLY A 48 -3.75 5.82 -14.10
CA GLY A 48 -3.49 5.79 -12.66
C GLY A 48 -3.57 4.39 -12.03
N THR A 49 -3.91 3.34 -12.79
CA THR A 49 -3.95 1.97 -12.26
C THR A 49 -2.56 1.47 -11.84
N SER A 50 -2.55 0.46 -10.98
CA SER A 50 -1.37 -0.34 -10.65
C SER A 50 -1.78 -1.77 -10.32
N PHE A 51 -0.82 -2.69 -10.35
CA PHE A 51 -1.07 -4.07 -9.90
C PHE A 51 -1.68 -4.09 -8.49
N VAL A 52 -1.14 -3.28 -7.57
CA VAL A 52 -1.59 -3.12 -6.19
C VAL A 52 -3.04 -2.64 -6.09
N HIS A 53 -3.45 -1.69 -6.92
CA HIS A 53 -4.84 -1.23 -6.97
C HIS A 53 -5.79 -2.36 -7.40
N GLU A 54 -5.38 -3.11 -8.42
CA GLU A 54 -6.17 -4.22 -8.96
C GLU A 54 -6.15 -5.47 -8.05
N THR A 55 -5.17 -5.62 -7.15
CA THR A 55 -5.07 -6.75 -6.20
C THR A 55 -5.41 -6.32 -4.78
N GLU A 56 -4.49 -5.67 -4.08
CA GLU A 56 -4.63 -5.29 -2.68
C GLU A 56 -5.78 -4.29 -2.44
N GLY A 57 -6.06 -3.41 -3.41
CA GLY A 57 -7.20 -2.49 -3.37
C GLY A 57 -8.54 -3.21 -3.19
N GLN A 58 -8.69 -4.41 -3.77
CA GLN A 58 -9.89 -5.23 -3.57
C GLN A 58 -10.03 -5.69 -2.10
N LEU A 59 -8.92 -6.12 -1.48
CA LEU A 59 -8.92 -6.59 -0.10
C LEU A 59 -9.11 -5.46 0.91
N ILE A 60 -8.63 -4.26 0.58
CA ILE A 60 -8.91 -3.02 1.32
C ILE A 60 -10.41 -2.71 1.27
N LEU A 61 -11.01 -2.71 0.08
CA LEU A 61 -12.44 -2.42 -0.10
C LEU A 61 -13.36 -3.48 0.53
N ASN A 62 -12.89 -4.72 0.64
CA ASN A 62 -13.54 -5.76 1.44
C ASN A 62 -13.39 -5.52 2.96
N GLY A 63 -12.23 -5.01 3.39
CA GLY A 63 -11.87 -4.84 4.80
C GLY A 63 -11.15 -6.04 5.41
N SER A 64 -10.70 -7.02 4.60
CA SER A 64 -9.92 -8.15 5.11
C SER A 64 -8.45 -7.80 5.34
N TYR A 65 -7.88 -6.96 4.47
CA TYR A 65 -6.45 -6.62 4.42
C TYR A 65 -5.51 -7.84 4.33
N ASP A 66 -6.01 -9.04 4.04
CA ASP A 66 -5.24 -10.28 4.16
C ASP A 66 -4.45 -10.55 2.87
N ILE A 67 -3.20 -10.06 2.82
CA ILE A 67 -2.26 -10.29 1.71
C ILE A 67 -1.11 -11.23 2.07
N ALA A 68 -1.16 -11.86 3.25
CA ALA A 68 -0.10 -12.69 3.78
C ALA A 68 1.30 -12.03 3.76
N PHE A 69 1.38 -10.71 3.93
CA PHE A 69 2.62 -9.95 3.96
C PHE A 69 2.60 -8.94 5.09
N THR A 70 3.57 -9.05 6.00
CA THR A 70 3.55 -8.30 7.26
C THR A 70 4.22 -6.94 7.15
N MET A 71 3.88 -6.05 8.09
CA MET A 71 4.48 -4.73 8.27
C MET A 71 6.00 -4.80 8.47
N ASP A 72 6.48 -5.77 9.27
CA ASP A 72 7.92 -5.99 9.49
C ASP A 72 8.64 -6.43 8.21
N LEU A 73 8.01 -7.27 7.38
CA LEU A 73 8.59 -7.66 6.08
C LEU A 73 8.65 -6.47 5.12
N ALA A 74 7.61 -5.63 5.10
CA ALA A 74 7.59 -4.43 4.27
C ALA A 74 8.67 -3.42 4.68
N LEU A 75 8.79 -3.15 5.99
CA LEU A 75 9.83 -2.26 6.52
C LEU A 75 11.24 -2.79 6.29
N LYS A 76 11.44 -4.12 6.34
CA LYS A 76 12.71 -4.73 5.97
C LYS A 76 13.07 -4.44 4.52
N ASP A 77 12.14 -4.62 3.59
CA ASP A 77 12.38 -4.40 2.16
C ASP A 77 12.55 -2.89 1.83
N LEU A 78 11.77 -2.00 2.46
CA LEU A 78 11.98 -0.54 2.37
C LEU A 78 13.35 -0.13 2.93
N GLY A 79 13.78 -0.72 4.04
CA GLY A 79 15.11 -0.47 4.61
C GLY A 79 16.26 -0.91 3.67
N PHE A 80 16.05 -1.95 2.87
CA PHE A 80 16.99 -2.30 1.79
C PHE A 80 16.95 -1.29 0.65
N ALA A 81 15.76 -0.86 0.21
CA ALA A 81 15.63 0.14 -0.85
C ALA A 81 16.34 1.46 -0.46
N MET A 82 16.12 1.95 0.76
CA MET A 82 16.77 3.15 1.28
C MET A 82 18.30 3.00 1.38
N ARG A 83 18.79 1.79 1.69
CA ARG A 83 20.24 1.51 1.68
C ARG A 83 20.82 1.57 0.28
N PHE A 84 20.16 0.95 -0.70
CA PHE A 84 20.59 0.97 -2.10
C PHE A 84 20.53 2.39 -2.67
N GLY A 85 19.50 3.18 -2.34
CA GLY A 85 19.44 4.60 -2.73
C GLY A 85 20.68 5.37 -2.25
N ARG A 86 21.09 5.19 -0.99
CA ARG A 86 22.33 5.81 -0.48
C ARG A 86 23.60 5.28 -1.15
N GLU A 87 23.69 3.96 -1.35
CA GLU A 87 24.86 3.32 -1.95
C GLU A 87 25.06 3.74 -3.42
N PHE A 88 23.98 3.91 -4.16
CA PHE A 88 24.01 4.25 -5.59
C PHE A 88 23.84 5.75 -5.86
N GLY A 89 23.71 6.58 -4.83
CA GLY A 89 23.53 8.03 -4.98
C GLY A 89 22.18 8.43 -5.60
N VAL A 90 21.13 7.63 -5.40
CA VAL A 90 19.77 7.89 -5.90
C VAL A 90 18.88 8.38 -4.75
N PRO A 91 18.37 9.63 -4.78
CA PRO A 91 17.40 10.11 -3.80
C PRO A 91 16.05 9.41 -4.01
N LEU A 92 15.47 8.89 -2.92
CA LEU A 92 14.22 8.11 -2.94
C LEU A 92 13.13 8.80 -2.09
N ASP A 93 12.66 9.96 -2.54
CA ASP A 93 11.76 10.81 -1.74
C ASP A 93 10.43 10.13 -1.39
N LEU A 94 9.77 9.53 -2.39
CA LEU A 94 8.51 8.80 -2.18
C LEU A 94 8.68 7.57 -1.30
N ALA A 95 9.78 6.83 -1.48
CA ALA A 95 10.06 5.65 -0.66
C ALA A 95 10.33 6.06 0.80
N SER A 96 10.99 7.20 1.03
CA SER A 96 11.22 7.72 2.37
C SER A 96 9.91 8.08 3.07
N MET A 97 9.00 8.79 2.39
CA MET A 97 7.67 9.09 2.94
C MET A 97 6.86 7.82 3.21
N THR A 98 6.92 6.86 2.29
CA THR A 98 6.28 5.55 2.43
C THR A 98 6.81 4.81 3.65
N GLU A 99 8.13 4.74 3.84
CA GLU A 99 8.75 4.13 5.03
C GLU A 99 8.27 4.79 6.33
N GLN A 100 8.16 6.12 6.36
CA GLN A 100 7.63 6.82 7.53
C GLN A 100 6.17 6.47 7.81
N THR A 101 5.33 6.35 6.78
CA THR A 101 3.95 5.88 6.94
C THR A 101 3.96 4.47 7.54
N PHE A 102 4.70 3.53 6.96
CA PHE A 102 4.82 2.15 7.46
C PHE A 102 5.32 2.05 8.90
N LEU A 103 6.26 2.91 9.32
CA LEU A 103 6.70 3.00 10.71
C LEU A 103 5.55 3.41 11.65
N LYS A 104 4.69 4.34 11.23
CA LYS A 104 3.47 4.70 12.00
C LYS A 104 2.51 3.52 12.08
N GLY A 105 2.30 2.81 10.96
CA GLY A 105 1.47 1.60 10.93
C GLY A 105 1.99 0.51 11.87
N ARG A 106 3.30 0.25 11.86
CA ARG A 106 3.94 -0.68 12.80
C ARG A 106 3.77 -0.25 14.25
N ALA A 107 3.86 1.04 14.55
CA ALA A 107 3.64 1.55 15.90
C ALA A 107 2.19 1.37 16.36
N ALA A 108 1.22 1.53 15.45
CA ALA A 108 -0.21 1.40 15.76
C ALA A 108 -0.67 -0.06 15.90
N TYR A 109 -0.20 -0.95 15.03
CA TYR A 109 -0.74 -2.31 14.90
C TYR A 109 0.26 -3.44 15.19
N GLY A 110 1.54 -3.10 15.38
CA GLY A 110 2.61 -4.07 15.58
C GLY A 110 3.19 -4.62 14.26
N GLY A 111 4.34 -5.27 14.37
CA GLY A 111 5.10 -5.79 13.21
C GLY A 111 4.45 -6.96 12.46
N GLY A 112 3.61 -7.74 13.16
CA GLY A 112 2.87 -8.87 12.58
C GLY A 112 1.59 -8.50 11.83
N ALA A 113 1.18 -7.22 11.88
CA ALA A 113 0.04 -6.72 11.12
C ALA A 113 0.29 -6.84 9.61
N GLN A 114 -0.78 -6.98 8.82
CA GLN A 114 -0.69 -7.01 7.36
C GLN A 114 -0.28 -5.63 6.83
N SER A 115 0.60 -5.55 5.82
CA SER A 115 1.10 -4.26 5.31
C SER A 115 -0.01 -3.38 4.69
N THR A 116 -1.05 -3.97 4.13
CA THR A 116 -2.25 -3.25 3.63
C THR A 116 -3.04 -2.54 4.73
N GLN A 117 -2.86 -2.90 6.00
CA GLN A 117 -3.41 -2.13 7.13
C GLN A 117 -2.78 -0.74 7.24
N ILE A 118 -1.78 -0.41 6.41
CA ILE A 118 -1.35 0.97 6.27
C ILE A 118 -2.45 1.90 5.72
N VAL A 119 -3.36 1.36 4.90
CA VAL A 119 -4.55 2.08 4.45
C VAL A 119 -5.59 2.14 5.57
N LYS A 120 -5.70 1.07 6.38
CA LYS A 120 -6.51 1.09 7.61
C LYS A 120 -6.08 2.19 8.58
N LEU A 121 -4.78 2.47 8.69
CA LEU A 121 -4.29 3.59 9.49
C LEU A 121 -4.93 4.92 9.06
N LEU A 122 -5.04 5.15 7.75
CA LEU A 122 -5.68 6.35 7.23
C LEU A 122 -7.19 6.37 7.55
N GLU A 123 -7.87 5.24 7.43
CA GLU A 123 -9.27 5.10 7.83
C GLU A 123 -9.48 5.43 9.31
N ASP A 124 -8.64 4.89 10.19
CA ASP A 124 -8.72 5.08 11.64
C ASP A 124 -8.44 6.54 12.01
N VAL A 125 -7.44 7.18 11.40
CA VAL A 125 -7.11 8.60 11.60
C VAL A 125 -8.29 9.50 11.21
N LEU A 126 -9.04 9.12 10.17
CA LEU A 126 -10.14 9.90 9.63
C LEU A 126 -11.51 9.48 10.18
N GLY A 127 -11.61 8.36 10.89
CA GLY A 127 -12.88 7.76 11.29
C GLY A 127 -13.78 7.46 10.07
N THR A 128 -13.20 6.93 8.98
CA THR A 128 -13.93 6.64 7.75
C THR A 128 -13.43 5.37 7.10
N ASP A 129 -14.30 4.38 7.01
CA ASP A 129 -13.98 3.11 6.35
C ASP A 129 -14.14 3.18 4.82
N LEU A 130 -13.23 2.51 4.12
CA LEU A 130 -13.28 2.21 2.69
C LEU A 130 -13.90 0.81 2.50
N ARG A 131 -15.24 0.74 2.58
CA ARG A 131 -15.99 -0.51 2.32
C ARG A 131 -16.82 -0.39 1.05
N ALA A 132 -16.79 -1.43 0.23
CA ALA A 132 -17.64 -1.59 -0.94
C ALA A 132 -18.05 -3.06 -1.14
N GLU A 133 -19.26 -3.29 -1.60
CA GLU A 133 -19.78 -4.65 -1.84
C GLU A 133 -19.18 -5.28 -3.10
N GLY A 134 -19.05 -6.62 -3.07
CA GLY A 134 -18.63 -7.42 -4.22
C GLY A 134 -17.11 -7.58 -4.38
N PHE A 135 -16.31 -7.10 -3.42
CA PHE A 135 -14.88 -7.37 -3.38
C PHE A 135 -14.55 -8.60 -2.52
N PRO A 136 -13.58 -9.45 -2.93
CA PRO A 136 -13.23 -10.67 -2.22
C PRO A 136 -12.47 -10.41 -0.92
N ALA A 137 -12.58 -11.35 0.03
CA ALA A 137 -11.81 -11.31 1.28
C ALA A 137 -10.38 -11.87 1.13
N ARG A 138 -10.11 -12.60 0.04
CA ARG A 138 -8.80 -13.17 -0.31
C ARG A 138 -8.61 -13.20 -1.82
N LEU A 139 -7.38 -13.02 -2.28
CA LEU A 139 -7.02 -13.21 -3.68
C LEU A 139 -6.87 -14.70 -3.99
N THR A 140 -7.36 -15.13 -5.14
CA THR A 140 -7.27 -16.51 -5.66
C THR A 140 -6.27 -16.60 -6.80
#